data_AF-A0A654U4W1-F1
#
_entry.id   AF-A0A654U4W1-F1
#
_cell.length_a   1.000
_cell.length_b   1.000
_cell.length_c   1.000
_cell.angle_alpha   90.00
_cell.angle_beta   90.00
_cell.angle_gamma   90.00
#
_symmetry.space_group_name_H-M   'P 1'
#
loop_
_entity.id
_entity.type
_entity.pdbx_description
1 polymer ?
#
loop_
_entity_poly.entity_id
_entity_poly.type
_entity_poly.pdbx_seq_one_letter_code
_entity_poly.pdbx_strand_id
1 'polypeptide(L)' 'MLTAAADRRAALRVSNEVQRRWRCFSQIGVPGDDWPAYTQDDRAVLVFDRRCRIEFDPHQHRRIAWDGFSLAN' A
#
# COMPACT_ATOMS: atom_id res chain seq x y z
N MET A 1 10.87 28.50 7.81
CA MET A 1 10.47 27.21 8.40
C MET A 1 9.15 26.75 7.77
N LEU A 2 9.19 25.78 6.84
CA LEU A 2 8.04 25.32 6.04
C LEU A 2 7.78 23.80 6.16
N THR A 3 8.55 23.07 6.96
CA THR A 3 8.55 21.59 7.01
C THR A 3 7.43 21.01 7.87
N ALA A 4 7.27 21.44 9.13
CA ALA A 4 6.30 20.85 10.05
C ALA A 4 4.82 20.98 9.60
N ALA A 5 4.44 22.14 9.04
CA ALA A 5 3.08 22.36 8.55
C ALA A 5 2.79 21.57 7.26
N ALA A 6 3.79 21.43 6.37
CA ALA A 6 3.68 20.62 5.17
C ALA A 6 3.56 19.13 5.50
N ASP A 7 4.33 18.64 6.48
CA ASP A 7 4.26 17.26 6.95
C ASP A 7 2.91 16.94 7.61
N ARG A 8 2.35 17.86 8.40
CA ARG A 8 1.01 17.69 8.96
C ARG A 8 -0.06 17.54 7.88
N ARG A 9 -0.02 18.35 6.81
CA ARG A 9 -0.97 18.24 5.69
C ARG A 9 -0.82 16.91 4.95
N ALA A 10 0.41 16.44 4.75
CA ALA A 10 0.67 15.15 4.13
C ALA A 10 0.11 14.00 5.00
N ALA A 11 0.39 14.02 6.30
CA ALA A 11 -0.10 13.02 7.24
C ALA A 11 -1.65 12.95 7.27
N LEU A 12 -2.33 14.11 7.35
CA LEU A 12 -3.79 14.16 7.33
C LEU A 12 -4.37 13.57 6.03
N ARG A 13 -3.74 13.87 4.89
CA ARG A 13 -4.17 13.31 3.60
C ARG A 13 -4.03 11.79 3.55
N VAL A 14 -2.90 11.25 4.02
CA VAL A 14 -2.69 9.80 4.11
C VAL A 14 -3.74 9.15 5.03
N SER A 15 -3.95 9.72 6.22
CA SER A 15 -4.96 9.20 7.16
C SER A 15 -6.36 9.20 6.56
N ASN A 16 -6.75 10.27 5.87
CA ASN A 16 -8.06 10.36 5.22
C ASN A 16 -8.23 9.29 4.13
N GLU A 17 -7.18 9.04 3.33
CA GLU A 17 -7.24 8.05 2.25
C GLU A 17 -7.33 6.62 2.81
N VAL A 18 -6.55 6.28 3.83
CA VAL A 18 -6.64 4.98 4.51
C VAL A 18 -8.03 4.77 5.09
N GLN A 19 -8.57 5.76 5.82
CA GLN A 19 -9.90 5.67 6.41
C GLN A 19 -11.01 5.55 5.35
N ARG A 20 -10.90 6.28 4.24
CA ARG A 20 -11.83 6.19 3.11
C ARG A 20 -11.88 4.77 2.56
N ARG A 21 -10.73 4.20 2.24
CA ARG A 21 -10.63 2.85 1.67
C ARG A 21 -11.10 1.78 2.63
N TRP A 22 -10.73 1.89 3.91
CA TRP A 22 -11.18 0.96 4.94
C TRP A 22 -12.70 0.96 5.09
N ARG A 23 -13.34 2.14 5.02
CA ARG A 23 -14.80 2.24 5.06
C ARG A 23 -15.46 1.53 3.88
N CYS A 24 -14.97 1.74 2.65
CA CYS A 24 -15.48 1.04 1.47
C CYS A 24 -15.32 -0.48 1.59
N PHE A 25 -14.14 -0.93 2.00
CA PHE A 25 -13.85 -2.34 2.21
C PHE A 25 -14.82 -2.97 3.23
N SER A 26 -15.05 -2.33 4.37
CA SER A 26 -15.98 -2.85 5.39
C SER A 26 -17.43 -2.94 4.92
N GLN A 27 -17.83 -2.17 3.91
CA GLN A 27 -19.21 -2.16 3.40
C GLN A 27 -19.44 -3.21 2.32
N ILE A 28 -18.50 -3.37 1.38
CA ILE A 28 -18.69 -4.18 0.16
C ILE A 28 -17.53 -5.13 -0.17
N GLY A 29 -16.49 -5.18 0.66
CA GLY A 29 -15.29 -6.01 0.43
C GLY A 29 -14.30 -5.43 -0.59
N VAL A 30 -14.58 -4.26 -1.18
CA VAL A 30 -13.72 -3.61 -2.19
C VAL A 30 -13.27 -2.24 -1.66
N PRO A 31 -11.95 -1.97 -1.53
CA PRO A 31 -11.44 -0.71 -0.97
C PRO A 31 -11.50 0.48 -1.95
N GLY A 32 -11.87 0.25 -3.21
CA GLY A 32 -12.01 1.23 -4.28
C GLY A 32 -11.70 0.60 -5.65
N ASP A 33 -12.26 1.16 -6.72
CA ASP A 33 -12.14 0.58 -8.08
C ASP A 33 -10.76 0.80 -8.72
N ASP A 34 -9.99 1.73 -8.17
CA ASP A 34 -8.67 2.12 -8.65
C ASP A 34 -7.55 1.29 -8.04
N TRP A 35 -7.82 0.40 -7.08
CA TRP A 35 -6.82 -0.50 -6.49
C TRP A 35 -7.20 -1.95 -6.81
N PRO A 36 -6.50 -2.57 -7.79
CA PRO A 36 -6.83 -3.93 -8.21
C PRO A 36 -6.63 -4.93 -7.07
N ALA A 37 -7.41 -6.01 -7.09
CA ALA A 37 -7.26 -7.11 -6.16
C ALA A 37 -5.85 -7.73 -6.29
N TYR A 38 -5.30 -8.15 -5.15
CA TYR A 38 -4.01 -8.80 -5.14
C TYR A 38 -4.08 -10.16 -5.85
N THR A 39 -3.25 -10.35 -6.87
CA THR A 39 -2.99 -11.64 -7.52
C THR A 39 -1.51 -12.01 -7.35
N GLN A 40 -1.17 -13.28 -7.46
CA GLN A 40 0.23 -13.70 -7.42
C GLN A 40 1.03 -13.24 -8.64
N ASP A 41 0.36 -12.99 -9.76
CA ASP A 41 0.98 -12.55 -11.01
C ASP A 41 1.35 -11.07 -10.95
N ASP A 42 0.40 -10.22 -10.55
CA ASP A 42 0.60 -8.76 -10.52
C ASP A 42 1.23 -8.27 -9.22
N ARG A 43 0.86 -8.92 -8.10
CA ARG A 43 1.23 -8.54 -6.73
C ARG A 43 1.05 -7.05 -6.46
N ALA A 44 0.00 -6.47 -7.01
CA ALA A 44 -0.27 -5.04 -6.93
C ALA A 44 -0.52 -4.61 -5.47
N VAL A 45 0.18 -3.55 -5.05
CA VAL A 45 -0.03 -2.92 -3.74
C VAL A 45 -0.29 -1.43 -3.90
N LEU A 46 -1.11 -0.88 -3.03
CA LEU A 46 -1.28 0.56 -2.91
C LEU A 46 -0.27 1.12 -1.90
N VAL A 47 0.63 1.98 -2.37
CA VAL A 47 1.60 2.68 -1.52
C VAL A 47 1.01 4.00 -1.06
N PHE A 48 0.87 4.17 0.26
CA PHE A 48 0.42 5.42 0.87
C PHE A 48 1.62 6.28 1.28
N ASP A 49 1.86 7.36 0.54
CA ASP A 49 2.82 8.40 0.89
C ASP A 49 2.31 9.79 0.48
N ARG A 50 3.21 10.74 0.19
CA ARG A 50 2.82 12.08 -0.29
C ARG A 50 1.97 12.03 -1.58
N ARG A 51 2.16 11.03 -2.44
CA ARG A 51 1.37 10.76 -3.64
C ARG A 51 1.09 9.26 -3.75
N CYS A 52 -0.11 8.87 -3.33
CA CYS A 52 -0.58 7.50 -3.43
C CYS A 52 -0.43 6.98 -4.86
N ARG A 53 0.08 5.75 -4.98
CA ARG A 53 0.29 5.08 -6.26
C ARG A 53 0.19 3.57 -6.08
N ILE A 54 -0.15 2.88 -7.15
CA ILE A 54 -0.08 1.43 -7.21
C ILE A 54 1.33 1.05 -7.67
N GLU A 55 1.94 0.10 -6.99
CA GLU A 55 3.17 -0.54 -7.45
C GLU A 55 2.89 -2.02 -7.72
N PHE A 56 3.42 -2.51 -8.84
CA PHE A 56 3.35 -3.91 -9.23
C PHE A 56 4.63 -4.60 -8.78
N ASP A 57 4.47 -5.71 -8.08
CA ASP A 57 5.56 -6.53 -7.55
C ASP A 57 6.72 -5.74 -6.89
N PRO A 58 6.44 -4.85 -5.91
CA PRO A 58 7.51 -4.09 -5.27
C PRO A 58 8.47 -5.03 -4.54
N HIS A 59 9.76 -4.73 -4.66
CA HIS A 59 10.84 -5.50 -4.04
C HIS A 59 10.89 -7.00 -4.44
N GLN A 60 10.49 -7.34 -5.68
CA GLN A 60 10.58 -8.69 -6.25
C GLN A 60 11.89 -9.41 -5.92
N HIS A 61 13.03 -8.72 -6.10
CA HIS A 61 14.36 -9.29 -5.84
C HIS A 61 14.52 -9.82 -4.40
N ARG A 62 13.91 -9.14 -3.41
CA ARG A 62 13.95 -9.59 -2.01
C ARG A 62 13.14 -10.86 -1.85
N ARG A 63 11.89 -10.86 -2.35
CA ARG A 63 11.03 -12.05 -2.25
C ARG A 63 11.71 -13.28 -2.85
N ILE A 64 12.30 -13.14 -4.03
CA ILE A 64 13.01 -14.24 -4.70
C ILE A 64 14.22 -14.70 -3.86
N ALA A 65 15.00 -13.77 -3.31
CA ALA A 65 16.17 -14.12 -2.51
C ALA A 65 15.84 -14.90 -1.22
N TRP A 66 14.65 -14.71 -0.66
CA TRP A 66 14.18 -15.40 0.54
C TRP A 66 13.24 -16.57 0.25
N ASP A 67 12.92 -16.84 -1.02
CA ASP A 67 12.04 -17.93 -1.39
C ASP A 67 12.69 -19.28 -1.08
N GLY A 68 11.95 -20.17 -0.41
CA GLY A 68 12.47 -21.46 0.05
C GLY A 68 13.51 -21.41 1.18
N PHE A 69 13.80 -20.23 1.74
CA PHE A 69 14.69 -20.12 2.91
C PHE A 69 14.00 -20.64 4.19
N SER A 70 14.62 -21.61 4.88
CA SER A 70 14.19 -22.11 6.19
C SER A 70 15.34 -22.00 7.19
N LEU A 71 15.06 -21.54 8.41
CA LEU A 71 16.02 -21.48 9.53
C LEU A 71 16.15 -22.80 10.29
N ALA A 72 15.31 -23.79 10.01
CA ALA A 72 15.31 -25.09 10.67
C ALA A 72 15.58 -26.23 9.68
N ASN A 73 16.49 -27.12 10.08
CA ASN A 73 16.76 -28.44 9.53
C ASN A 73 16.62 -29.47 10.65
#